data_AF-A0A4W5L0B4-F1
#
_entry.id   AF-A0A4W5L0B4-F1
#
_cell.length_a   1.000
_cell.length_b   1.000
_cell.length_c   1.000
_cell.angle_alpha   90.00
_cell.angle_beta   90.00
_cell.angle_gamma   90.00
#
_symmetry.space_group_name_H-M   'P 1'
#
loop_
_entity.id
_entity.type
_entity.pdbx_description
1 polymer ?
#
loop_
_entity_poly.entity_id
_entity_poly.type
_entity_poly.pdbx_seq_one_letter_code
_entity_poly.pdbx_strand_id
1 'polypeptide(L)'
;MDPLDIVMDEVALEGLDGLTILSLWIRLEKRNPAFPRNLDSNTKEFIWKSLVSNHEVDFYELPQERADVVLVDRFADIDPDTGIQEASRWDRVDSYPVQIVLEDKSGIQGSCVFFKERRKVTPIIRTADLTPCITLEDAFRRW
;
A
#
# COMPACT_ATOMS: atom_id res chain seq x y z
N MET A 1 -3.02 -6.26 18.91
CA MET A 1 -2.23 -6.58 17.70
C MET A 1 -0.99 -5.71 17.74
N ASP A 2 0.18 -6.29 17.45
CA ASP A 2 1.43 -5.52 17.44
C ASP A 2 1.40 -4.44 16.35
N PRO A 3 1.99 -3.25 16.54
CA PRO A 3 1.98 -2.21 15.51
C PRO A 3 2.61 -2.65 14.19
N LEU A 4 3.64 -3.52 14.21
CA LEU A 4 4.26 -4.00 12.98
C LEU A 4 3.40 -5.03 12.27
N ASP A 5 2.67 -5.87 13.00
CA ASP A 5 1.64 -6.75 12.42
C ASP A 5 0.57 -5.92 11.70
N ILE A 6 0.12 -4.81 12.31
CA ILE A 6 -0.86 -3.90 11.69
C ILE A 6 -0.31 -3.32 10.39
N VAL A 7 0.96 -2.89 10.37
CA VAL A 7 1.60 -2.37 9.15
C VAL A 7 1.63 -3.45 8.06
N MET A 8 2.00 -4.68 8.42
CA MET A 8 2.04 -5.79 7.47
C MET A 8 0.65 -6.15 6.94
N ASP A 9 -0.38 -6.12 7.79
CA ASP A 9 -1.76 -6.32 7.37
C ASP A 9 -2.16 -5.28 6.31
N GLU A 10 -1.89 -3.99 6.55
CA GLU A 10 -2.22 -2.95 5.57
C GLU A 10 -1.49 -3.16 4.24
N VAL A 11 -0.20 -3.53 4.26
CA VAL A 11 0.57 -3.86 3.05
C VAL A 11 -0.04 -5.08 2.32
N ALA A 12 -0.45 -6.10 3.06
CA ALA A 12 -1.02 -7.33 2.50
C ALA A 12 -2.41 -7.13 1.89
N LEU A 13 -3.19 -6.15 2.36
CA LEU A 13 -4.52 -5.83 1.82
C LEU A 13 -4.49 -5.45 0.33
N GLU A 14 -3.36 -4.91 -0.17
CA GLU A 14 -3.22 -4.55 -1.59
C GLU A 14 -2.79 -5.71 -2.50
N GLY A 15 -2.37 -6.83 -1.90
CA GLY A 15 -1.94 -8.01 -2.64
C GLY A 15 -0.85 -7.71 -3.68
N LEU A 16 -1.08 -8.12 -4.94
CA LEU A 16 -0.07 -8.03 -5.99
C LEU A 16 0.24 -6.60 -6.43
N ASP A 17 -0.71 -5.69 -6.35
CA ASP A 17 -0.48 -4.28 -6.69
C ASP A 17 0.50 -3.63 -5.71
N GLY A 18 0.52 -4.12 -4.46
CA GLY A 18 1.30 -3.53 -3.40
C GLY A 18 0.84 -2.10 -3.07
N LEU A 19 1.56 -1.50 -2.13
CA LEU A 19 1.16 -0.26 -1.48
C LEU A 19 2.23 0.81 -1.68
N THR A 20 1.85 2.01 -2.11
CA THR A 20 2.78 3.15 -2.19
C THR A 20 3.09 3.68 -0.78
N ILE A 21 4.23 4.35 -0.61
CA ILE A 21 4.63 4.88 0.70
C ILE A 21 3.58 5.88 1.23
N LEU A 22 3.04 6.76 0.37
CA LEU A 22 1.99 7.71 0.76
C LEU A 22 0.70 7.01 1.17
N SER A 23 0.25 6.03 0.38
CA SER A 23 -0.98 5.30 0.67
C SER A 23 -0.90 4.51 1.98
N LEU A 24 0.31 4.10 2.42
CA LEU A 24 0.50 3.41 3.70
C LEU A 24 0.12 4.34 4.85
N TRP A 25 0.57 5.60 4.78
CA TRP A 25 0.27 6.59 5.80
C TRP A 25 -1.21 6.94 5.82
N ILE A 26 -1.85 7.08 4.66
CA ILE A 26 -3.29 7.34 4.55
C ILE A 26 -4.08 6.22 5.23
N ARG A 27 -3.75 4.96 4.94
CA ARG A 27 -4.41 3.78 5.52
C ARG A 27 -4.21 3.68 7.04
N LEU A 28 -2.97 3.82 7.52
CA LEU A 28 -2.67 3.74 8.94
C LEU A 28 -3.33 4.87 9.75
N GLU A 29 -3.43 6.09 9.18
CA GLU A 29 -4.07 7.23 9.84
C GLU A 29 -5.60 7.07 9.98
N LYS A 30 -6.24 6.40 9.01
CA LYS A 30 -7.69 6.19 8.97
C LYS A 30 -8.14 4.80 9.39
N ARG A 31 -7.21 3.95 9.84
CA ARG A 31 -7.49 2.58 10.25
C ARG A 31 -8.49 2.53 11.41
N ASN A 32 -9.35 1.50 11.40
CA ASN A 32 -10.22 1.16 12.53
C ASN A 32 -10.04 -0.34 12.88
N PRO A 33 -9.60 -0.70 14.11
CA PRO A 33 -9.25 0.19 15.22
C PRO A 33 -8.02 1.05 14.94
N ALA A 34 -7.93 2.21 15.60
CA ALA A 34 -6.88 3.20 15.38
C ALA A 34 -5.47 2.60 15.55
N PHE A 35 -4.53 3.05 14.72
CA PHE A 35 -3.13 2.69 14.86
C PHE A 35 -2.60 3.18 16.24
N PRO A 36 -1.90 2.35 17.01
CA PRO A 36 -1.58 2.64 18.41
C PRO A 36 -0.46 3.69 18.62
N ARG A 37 0.08 4.27 17.54
CA ARG A 37 1.17 5.26 17.59
C ARG A 37 0.86 6.46 16.69
N ASN A 38 1.45 7.60 17.00
CA ASN A 38 1.39 8.77 16.13
C ASN A 38 2.31 8.55 14.92
N LEU A 39 1.83 8.88 13.71
CA LEU A 39 2.63 8.77 12.48
C LEU A 39 3.56 9.98 12.28
N ASP A 40 4.35 10.32 13.31
CA ASP A 40 5.42 11.30 13.21
C ASP A 40 6.60 10.78 12.37
N SER A 41 7.53 11.67 12.03
CA SER A 41 8.67 11.33 11.16
C SER A 41 9.52 10.17 11.70
N ASN A 42 9.70 10.09 13.03
CA ASN A 42 10.48 9.01 13.64
C ASN A 42 9.75 7.68 13.56
N THR A 43 8.44 7.69 13.78
CA THR A 43 7.59 6.51 13.69
C THR A 43 7.52 6.01 12.25
N LYS A 44 7.35 6.91 11.27
CA LYS A 44 7.37 6.56 9.84
C LYS A 44 8.72 5.98 9.40
N GLU A 45 9.83 6.57 9.83
CA GLU A 45 11.17 6.05 9.56
C GLU A 45 11.39 4.67 10.21
N PHE A 46 10.87 4.46 11.42
CA PHE A 46 10.94 3.15 12.09
C PHE A 46 10.11 2.09 11.35
N ILE A 47 8.90 2.43 10.91
CA ILE A 47 8.04 1.56 10.10
C ILE A 47 8.74 1.22 8.78
N TRP A 48 9.31 2.22 8.10
CA TRP A 48 10.09 2.03 6.88
C TRP A 48 11.23 1.02 7.09
N LYS A 49 12.07 1.23 8.11
CA LYS A 49 13.17 0.29 8.44
C LYS A 49 12.66 -1.11 8.73
N SER A 50 11.53 -1.24 9.42
CA SER A 50 10.92 -2.53 9.73
C SER A 50 10.46 -3.26 8.47
N LEU A 51 9.81 -2.56 7.53
CA LEU A 51 9.42 -3.10 6.23
C LEU A 51 10.63 -3.47 5.38
N VAL A 52 11.63 -2.59 5.33
CA VAL A 52 12.87 -2.83 4.58
C VAL A 52 13.62 -4.03 5.14
N SER A 53 13.60 -4.27 6.44
CA SER A 53 14.24 -5.45 7.03
C SER A 53 13.37 -6.70 7.06
N ASN A 54 12.14 -6.68 6.51
CA ASN A 54 11.27 -7.85 6.45
C ASN A 54 11.44 -8.64 5.15
N HIS A 55 11.95 -9.88 5.25
CA HIS A 55 12.13 -10.79 4.12
C HIS A 55 10.86 -11.11 3.30
N GLU A 56 9.66 -10.98 3.88
CA GLU A 56 8.38 -11.21 3.19
C GLU A 56 7.96 -10.04 2.30
N VAL A 57 8.64 -8.89 2.42
CA VAL A 57 8.35 -7.68 1.65
C VAL A 57 9.36 -7.52 0.53
N ASP A 58 8.86 -7.33 -0.69
CA ASP A 58 9.64 -6.90 -1.84
C ASP A 58 9.18 -5.52 -2.31
N PHE A 59 10.11 -4.78 -2.90
CA PHE A 59 9.88 -3.42 -3.36
C PHE A 59 10.00 -3.34 -4.87
N TYR A 60 9.03 -2.67 -5.49
CA TYR A 60 8.93 -2.53 -6.93
C TYR A 60 8.66 -1.07 -7.31
N GLU A 61 9.22 -0.67 -8.44
CA GLU A 61 8.94 0.60 -9.09
C GLU A 61 8.01 0.35 -10.28
N LEU A 62 6.91 1.10 -10.34
CA LEU A 62 5.94 1.03 -11.41
C LEU A 62 6.41 1.87 -12.62
N PRO A 63 5.97 1.53 -13.85
CA PRO A 63 6.31 2.30 -15.05
C PRO A 63 5.68 3.70 -15.07
N GLN A 64 4.61 3.92 -14.29
CA GLN A 64 3.99 5.22 -14.08
C GLN A 64 3.59 5.39 -12.61
N GLU A 65 3.52 6.64 -12.17
CA GLU A 65 2.99 6.98 -10.85
C GLU A 65 1.53 6.55 -10.74
N ARG A 66 1.20 5.96 -9.60
CA ARG A 66 -0.15 5.51 -9.27
C ARG A 66 -0.82 6.55 -8.39
N ALA A 67 -2.08 6.87 -8.67
CA ALA A 67 -2.87 7.72 -7.79
C ALA A 67 -2.96 7.13 -6.38
N ASP A 68 -2.90 7.99 -5.37
CA ASP A 68 -3.06 7.59 -3.98
C ASP A 68 -4.43 6.94 -3.71
N VAL A 69 -4.47 6.13 -2.67
CA VAL A 69 -5.71 5.52 -2.20
C VAL A 69 -6.69 6.61 -1.72
N VAL A 70 -7.90 6.58 -2.27
CA VAL A 70 -9.00 7.44 -1.83
C VAL A 70 -9.91 6.63 -0.91
N LEU A 71 -9.84 6.91 0.38
CA LEU A 71 -10.71 6.25 1.36
C LEU A 71 -12.11 6.88 1.32
N VAL A 72 -13.11 6.04 1.13
CA VAL A 72 -14.52 6.45 1.00
C VAL A 72 -15.32 5.78 2.09
N ASP A 73 -15.99 6.58 2.91
CA ASP A 73 -17.01 6.05 3.81
C ASP A 73 -18.26 5.70 3.00
N ARG A 74 -18.45 4.40 2.75
CA ARG A 74 -19.62 3.90 2.02
C ARG A 74 -20.93 4.13 2.76
N PHE A 75 -20.88 4.40 4.07
CA PHE A 75 -22.05 4.61 4.90
C PHE A 75 -22.40 6.11 5.05
N ALA A 76 -21.54 7.01 4.59
CA ALA A 76 -21.77 8.46 4.73
C ALA A 76 -22.99 8.96 3.94
N ASP A 77 -23.27 8.36 2.78
CA ASP A 77 -24.36 8.74 1.88
C ASP A 77 -25.55 7.75 1.94
N ILE A 78 -25.73 7.07 3.08
CA ILE A 78 -26.91 6.23 3.29
C ILE A 78 -28.04 7.09 3.84
N ASP A 79 -29.15 7.11 3.13
CA ASP A 79 -30.40 7.71 3.60
C ASP A 79 -30.83 7.04 4.93
N PRO A 80 -30.98 7.81 6.02
CA PRO A 80 -31.30 7.25 7.33
C PRO A 80 -32.71 6.67 7.43
N ASP A 81 -33.64 7.10 6.58
CA ASP A 81 -35.03 6.66 6.56
C ASP A 81 -35.23 5.43 5.67
N THR A 82 -34.53 5.37 4.53
CA THR A 82 -34.68 4.28 3.55
C THR A 82 -33.58 3.22 3.61
N GLY A 83 -32.42 3.54 4.18
CA GLY A 83 -31.24 2.68 4.20
C GLY A 83 -30.58 2.52 2.82
N ILE A 84 -30.98 3.31 1.83
CA ILE A 84 -30.46 3.26 0.46
C ILE A 84 -29.25 4.17 0.35
N GLN A 85 -28.18 3.68 -0.27
CA GLN A 85 -27.03 4.51 -0.63
C GLN A 85 -27.40 5.41 -1.81
N GLU A 86 -27.40 6.72 -1.59
CA GLU A 86 -27.56 7.68 -2.67
C GLU A 86 -26.27 7.73 -3.48
N ALA A 87 -26.35 7.49 -4.78
CA ALA A 87 -25.18 7.42 -5.66
C ALA A 87 -24.61 8.82 -5.92
N SER A 88 -23.91 9.39 -4.94
CA SER A 88 -23.15 10.61 -5.13
C SER A 88 -21.84 10.27 -5.87
N ARG A 89 -21.79 10.62 -7.17
CA ARG A 89 -20.58 10.83 -7.97
C ARG A 89 -19.58 9.65 -8.07
N TRP A 90 -19.74 8.87 -9.14
CA TRP A 90 -18.84 7.78 -9.55
C TRP A 90 -17.72 8.23 -10.51
N ASP A 91 -17.50 9.52 -10.69
CA ASP A 91 -16.45 10.14 -11.52
C ASP A 91 -15.05 10.06 -10.87
N ARG A 92 -14.76 8.98 -10.15
CA ARG A 92 -13.47 8.77 -9.49
C ARG A 92 -12.53 8.02 -10.44
N VAL A 93 -11.29 8.48 -10.50
CA VAL A 93 -10.21 7.72 -11.15
C VAL A 93 -10.07 6.40 -10.40
N ASP A 94 -10.14 5.29 -11.13
CA ASP A 94 -9.94 3.97 -10.55
C ASP A 94 -8.46 3.77 -10.24
N SER A 95 -8.09 3.90 -8.96
CA SER A 95 -6.72 3.65 -8.49
C SER A 95 -6.35 2.16 -8.58
N TYR A 96 -7.30 1.25 -8.85
CA TYR A 96 -7.13 -0.21 -8.87
C TYR A 96 -7.78 -0.84 -10.12
N PRO A 97 -7.33 -0.49 -11.35
CA PRO A 97 -7.89 -1.10 -12.54
C PRO A 97 -7.68 -2.62 -12.50
N VAL A 98 -8.75 -3.37 -12.75
CA VAL A 98 -8.69 -4.84 -12.71
C VAL A 98 -7.85 -5.35 -13.89
N GLN A 99 -6.75 -6.02 -13.58
CA GLN A 99 -5.92 -6.72 -14.55
C GLN A 99 -5.51 -8.08 -13.98
N ILE A 100 -6.24 -9.11 -14.39
CA ILE A 100 -6.07 -10.45 -13.82
C ILE A 100 -4.74 -11.07 -14.27
N VAL A 101 -3.97 -11.53 -13.29
CA VAL A 101 -2.78 -12.37 -13.45
C VAL A 101 -3.24 -13.79 -13.11
N LEU A 102 -3.41 -14.64 -14.13
CA LEU A 102 -3.96 -15.99 -13.94
C LEU A 102 -2.92 -17.08 -13.72
N GLU A 103 -1.71 -16.90 -14.24
CA GLU A 103 -0.61 -17.85 -14.10
C GLU A 103 0.68 -17.17 -14.59
N ASP A 104 1.43 -16.59 -13.65
CA ASP A 104 2.86 -16.45 -13.89
C ASP A 104 3.52 -17.85 -13.83
N LYS A 105 4.69 -18.03 -14.44
CA LYS A 105 5.42 -19.32 -14.45
C LYS A 105 5.70 -19.88 -13.04
N SER A 106 5.59 -19.03 -12.02
CA SER A 106 5.75 -19.33 -10.60
C SER A 106 4.45 -19.71 -9.88
N GLY A 107 3.29 -19.70 -10.55
CA GLY A 107 1.98 -19.99 -9.96
C GLY A 107 1.32 -18.78 -9.27
N ILE A 108 1.83 -17.57 -9.47
CA ILE A 108 1.26 -16.34 -8.91
C ILE A 108 -0.09 -16.03 -9.56
N GLN A 109 -1.08 -15.68 -8.72
CA GLN A 109 -2.44 -15.28 -9.12
C GLN A 109 -2.89 -14.02 -8.38
N GLY A 110 -3.68 -13.18 -9.04
CA GLY A 110 -4.24 -11.97 -8.44
C GLY A 110 -4.59 -10.90 -9.48
N SER A 111 -4.64 -9.63 -9.06
CA SER A 111 -4.81 -8.49 -9.96
C SER A 111 -3.65 -7.53 -9.79
N CYS A 112 -3.02 -7.10 -10.88
CA CYS A 112 -2.08 -5.99 -10.91
C CYS A 112 -1.80 -5.57 -12.35
N VAL A 113 -2.06 -4.30 -12.68
CA VAL A 113 -1.90 -3.76 -14.05
C VAL A 113 -0.47 -3.92 -14.55
N PHE A 114 0.49 -3.58 -13.69
CA PHE A 114 1.91 -3.49 -14.05
C PHE A 114 2.72 -4.69 -13.57
N PHE A 115 2.09 -5.84 -13.29
CA PHE A 115 2.77 -6.99 -12.69
C PHE A 115 4.04 -7.42 -13.46
N LYS A 116 3.99 -7.37 -14.80
CA LYS A 116 5.11 -7.75 -15.69
C LYS A 116 6.05 -6.60 -16.03
N GLU A 117 5.62 -5.37 -15.79
CA GLU A 117 6.33 -4.15 -16.21
C GLU A 117 7.07 -3.47 -15.05
N ARG A 118 6.63 -3.75 -13.81
CA ARG A 118 7.27 -3.24 -12.60
C ARG A 118 8.70 -3.74 -12.48
N ARG A 119 9.60 -2.85 -12.07
CA ARG A 119 11.01 -3.16 -11.84
C ARG A 119 11.22 -3.51 -10.38
N LYS A 120 11.80 -4.68 -10.09
CA LYS A 120 12.21 -5.02 -8.72
C LYS A 120 13.35 -4.11 -8.28
N VAL A 121 13.13 -3.32 -7.23
CA VAL A 121 14.10 -2.37 -6.66
C VAL A 121 14.53 -2.76 -5.24
N THR A 122 14.07 -3.91 -4.70
CA THR A 122 14.54 -4.46 -3.42
C THR A 122 16.06 -4.40 -3.25
N PRO A 123 16.92 -4.76 -4.23
CA PRO A 123 18.38 -4.71 -4.06
C PRO A 123 18.97 -3.30 -3.94
N ILE A 124 18.24 -2.26 -4.36
CA ILE A 124 18.62 -0.85 -4.20
C ILE A 124 18.26 -0.38 -2.78
N ILE A 125 17.14 -0.89 -2.25
CA ILE A 125 16.57 -0.49 -0.97
C ILE A 125 17.24 -1.21 0.21
N ARG A 126 17.66 -2.47 0.02
CA ARG A 126 18.34 -3.28 1.06
C ARG A 126 19.38 -4.24 0.51
N THR A 127 20.30 -4.64 1.38
CA THR A 127 21.24 -5.73 1.14
C THR A 127 20.55 -7.11 1.25
N ALA A 128 21.25 -8.16 0.83
CA ALA A 128 20.79 -9.55 1.00
C ALA A 128 20.58 -9.93 2.48
N ASP A 129 21.32 -9.31 3.40
CA ASP A 129 21.19 -9.52 4.84
C ASP A 129 20.07 -8.68 5.49
N LEU A 130 19.16 -8.13 4.66
CA LEU A 130 18.01 -7.32 5.10
C LEU A 130 18.39 -5.99 5.77
N THR A 131 19.58 -5.48 5.49
CA THR A 131 20.03 -4.17 6.01
C THR A 131 19.56 -3.05 5.08
N PRO A 132 18.87 -2.01 5.58
CA PRO A 132 18.47 -0.86 4.78
C PRO A 132 19.67 -0.12 4.17
N CYS A 133 19.59 0.18 2.87
CA CYS A 133 20.58 0.97 2.13
C CYS A 133 20.20 2.45 2.02
N ILE A 134 18.91 2.78 2.18
CA ILE A 134 18.36 4.14 2.02
C ILE A 134 17.37 4.46 3.15
N THR A 135 17.22 5.75 3.45
CA THR A 135 16.22 6.25 4.41
C THR A 135 14.83 6.36 3.77
N LEU A 136 13.80 6.60 4.58
CA LEU A 136 12.47 6.91 4.06
C LEU A 136 12.48 8.18 3.20
N GLU A 137 13.27 9.18 3.61
CA GLU A 137 13.41 10.44 2.88
C GLU A 137 14.05 10.22 1.51
N ASP A 138 15.10 9.40 1.43
CA ASP A 138 15.73 9.05 0.16
C ASP A 138 14.76 8.30 -0.77
N ALA A 139 13.94 7.41 -0.20
CA ALA A 139 12.92 6.69 -0.95
C ALA A 139 11.89 7.67 -1.55
N PHE A 140 11.33 8.57 -0.73
CA PHE A 140 10.37 9.59 -1.18
C PHE A 140 10.91 10.56 -2.22
N ARG A 141 12.19 10.89 -2.17
CA ARG A 141 12.81 11.77 -3.17
C ARG A 141 12.96 11.10 -4.53
N ARG A 142 12.97 9.76 -4.55
CA ARG A 142 13.26 8.97 -5.73
C ARG A 142 12.02 8.35 -6.36
N TRP A 143 11.04 7.95 -5.55
CA TRP A 143 9.79 7.31 -5.94
C TRP A 143 8.62 7.96 -5.20
#